data_AF-A0A350IPG3-F1
#
_entry.id   AF-A0A350IPG3-F1
#
_cell.length_a   1.000
_cell.length_b   1.000
_cell.length_c   1.000
_cell.angle_alpha   90.00
_cell.angle_beta   90.00
_cell.angle_gamma   90.00
#
_symmetry.space_group_name_H-M   'P 1'
#
loop_
_entity.id
_entity.type
_entity.pdbx_description
1 polymer ?
#
loop_
_entity_poly.entity_id
_entity_poly.type
_entity_poly.pdbx_seq_one_letter_code
_entity_poly.pdbx_strand_id
1 'polypeptide(L)'
;MIQHTQEQETRRLEQRRDKGQRTTDRSLSDAAADFMAELKRSGVAARTVKGTQEDLWYFIEFCGADIPIRELRSDTPAKWLQWLRDTPQRRRRPWSLPRQITPGTVSGFFAWPPKRAAAGQPRSEQTIGRFWSSLRPFFDYLGLPTKLHRDDRPNMALPPPLVPRRSDVREWWHEYLSLDRLAAPRIVLMQAACLLTGMRIGELLGARMEYVEGHWLLLPDTKTHKPRILYVSSQALACLKSLRERWSERFLFPEMQSPGSARLAGWDNSESNWQNCTRHCRRPLAATTVPYKPHQALRQVCSTWLYRRDPVAESAQLGHGGGVVFAHYLDTLRRLPRLLEKFRLPDLACGCGREWTWPEPITADRQLPKRLYAEFRKIVGQSRRRRK
;
A
#
# COMPACT_ATOMS: atom_id res chain seq x y z
N MET A 1 -1.76 -38.19 11.88
CA MET A 1 -1.72 -36.73 11.60
C MET A 1 -2.07 -36.42 10.13
N ILE A 2 -1.47 -37.09 9.14
CA ILE A 2 -1.76 -36.87 7.70
C ILE A 2 -3.23 -37.21 7.33
N GLN A 3 -3.77 -38.33 7.82
CA GLN A 3 -5.17 -38.71 7.55
C GLN A 3 -6.21 -37.71 8.09
N HIS A 4 -5.96 -37.14 9.28
CA HIS A 4 -6.85 -36.14 9.88
C HIS A 4 -6.83 -34.81 9.09
N THR A 5 -5.71 -34.45 8.47
CA THR A 5 -5.63 -33.28 7.59
C THR A 5 -6.40 -33.53 6.29
N GLN A 6 -6.30 -34.74 5.72
CA GLN A 6 -7.05 -35.11 4.51
C GLN A 6 -8.57 -35.11 4.75
N GLU A 7 -9.06 -35.67 5.85
CA GLU A 7 -10.49 -35.62 6.17
C GLU A 7 -11.01 -34.19 6.39
N GLN A 8 -10.22 -33.31 7.00
CA GLN A 8 -10.59 -31.91 7.16
C GLN A 8 -10.64 -31.15 5.83
N GLU A 9 -9.74 -31.43 4.90
CA GLU A 9 -9.78 -30.86 3.56
C GLU A 9 -10.96 -31.38 2.74
N THR A 10 -11.25 -32.69 2.79
CA THR A 10 -12.41 -33.29 2.10
C THR A 10 -13.72 -32.72 2.63
N ARG A 11 -13.91 -32.62 3.95
CA ARG A 11 -15.10 -32.00 4.54
C ARG A 11 -15.23 -30.52 4.18
N ARG A 12 -14.11 -29.78 4.08
CA ARG A 12 -14.12 -28.38 3.61
C ARG A 12 -14.52 -28.28 2.14
N LEU A 13 -14.08 -29.22 1.30
CA LEU A 13 -14.44 -29.27 -0.12
C LEU A 13 -15.92 -29.64 -0.31
N GLU A 14 -16.45 -30.58 0.46
CA GLU A 14 -17.87 -30.95 0.46
C GLU A 14 -18.76 -29.81 0.94
N GLN A 15 -18.43 -29.17 2.07
CA GLN A 15 -19.15 -27.97 2.54
C GLN A 15 -19.10 -26.81 1.53
N ARG A 16 -18.00 -26.68 0.76
CA ARG A 16 -17.91 -25.72 -0.33
C ARG A 16 -18.80 -26.11 -1.52
N ARG A 17 -18.92 -27.41 -1.80
CA ARG A 17 -19.74 -27.95 -2.90
C ARG A 17 -21.23 -27.73 -2.64
N ASP A 18 -21.69 -28.02 -1.42
CA ASP A 18 -23.09 -27.76 -1.00
C ASP A 18 -23.43 -26.27 -0.96
N LYS A 19 -22.49 -25.42 -0.51
CA LYS A 19 -22.65 -23.96 -0.60
C LYS A 19 -22.74 -23.48 -2.05
N GLY A 20 -21.90 -24.02 -2.93
CA GLY A 20 -21.90 -23.71 -4.36
C GLY A 20 -23.22 -24.05 -5.05
N GLN A 21 -23.90 -25.12 -4.61
CA GLN A 21 -25.18 -25.55 -5.15
C GLN A 21 -26.36 -24.68 -4.68
N ARG A 22 -26.26 -24.02 -3.51
CA ARG A 22 -27.26 -23.03 -3.04
C ARG A 22 -27.09 -21.65 -3.66
N THR A 23 -25.89 -21.33 -4.16
CA THR A 23 -25.59 -20.03 -4.78
C THR A 23 -26.06 -19.91 -6.22
N THR A 24 -26.36 -21.02 -6.91
CA THR A 24 -26.77 -20.99 -8.31
C THR A 24 -28.01 -20.14 -8.53
N ASP A 25 -28.95 -20.15 -7.58
CA ASP A 25 -30.29 -19.57 -7.73
C ASP A 25 -30.35 -18.07 -7.43
N ARG A 26 -29.23 -17.51 -6.97
CA ARG A 26 -29.13 -16.14 -6.49
C ARG A 26 -28.68 -15.21 -7.60
N SER A 27 -29.03 -13.93 -7.47
CA SER A 27 -28.43 -12.91 -8.31
C SER A 27 -26.96 -12.71 -7.94
N LEU A 28 -26.16 -12.19 -8.87
CA LEU A 28 -24.78 -11.76 -8.59
C LEU A 28 -24.70 -10.76 -7.42
N SER A 29 -25.69 -9.87 -7.32
CA SER A 29 -25.79 -8.88 -6.24
C SER A 29 -25.98 -9.53 -4.87
N ASP A 30 -26.84 -10.53 -4.76
CA ASP A 30 -27.08 -11.26 -3.52
C ASP A 30 -25.84 -12.04 -3.07
N ALA A 31 -25.20 -12.75 -4.01
CA ALA A 31 -23.96 -13.47 -3.70
C ALA A 31 -22.83 -12.53 -3.26
N ALA A 32 -22.73 -11.34 -3.87
CA ALA A 32 -21.78 -10.32 -3.44
C ALA A 32 -22.12 -9.79 -2.04
N ALA A 33 -23.40 -9.56 -1.72
CA ALA A 33 -23.83 -9.13 -0.39
C ALA A 33 -23.48 -10.18 0.69
N ASP A 34 -23.76 -11.45 0.42
CA ASP A 34 -23.41 -12.57 1.31
C ASP A 34 -21.90 -12.68 1.54
N PHE A 35 -21.12 -12.62 0.45
CA PHE A 35 -19.67 -12.64 0.52
C PHE A 35 -19.13 -11.46 1.35
N MET A 36 -19.68 -10.26 1.16
CA MET A 36 -19.28 -9.09 1.95
C MET A 36 -19.64 -9.23 3.43
N ALA A 37 -20.76 -9.88 3.76
CA ALA A 37 -21.12 -10.21 5.14
C ALA A 37 -20.14 -11.23 5.76
N GLU A 38 -19.76 -12.26 5.01
CA GLU A 38 -18.76 -13.25 5.43
C GLU A 38 -17.37 -12.61 5.63
N LEU A 39 -16.94 -11.74 4.72
CA LEU A 39 -15.67 -11.04 4.79
C LEU A 39 -15.59 -10.16 6.05
N LYS A 40 -16.68 -9.45 6.39
CA LYS A 40 -16.81 -8.68 7.64
C LYS A 40 -16.76 -9.57 8.88
N ARG A 41 -17.49 -10.69 8.88
CA ARG A 41 -17.48 -11.66 10.00
C ARG A 41 -16.11 -12.33 10.21
N SER A 42 -15.31 -12.47 9.15
CA SER A 42 -13.98 -13.07 9.18
C SER A 42 -12.89 -12.17 9.82
N GLY A 43 -13.25 -10.96 10.29
CA GLY A 43 -12.30 -10.04 10.91
C GLY A 43 -11.30 -9.41 9.93
N VAL A 44 -11.61 -9.43 8.63
CA VAL A 44 -10.80 -8.75 7.62
C VAL A 44 -10.80 -7.24 7.90
N ALA A 45 -9.64 -6.60 7.75
CA ALA A 45 -9.50 -5.17 8.02
C ALA A 45 -10.51 -4.33 7.22
N ALA A 46 -11.18 -3.37 7.90
CA ALA A 46 -12.25 -2.56 7.31
C ALA A 46 -11.86 -1.86 6.00
N ARG A 47 -10.60 -1.43 5.87
CA ARG A 47 -10.07 -0.84 4.63
C ARG A 47 -10.03 -1.84 3.47
N THR A 48 -9.67 -3.09 3.74
CA THR A 48 -9.68 -4.16 2.74
C THR A 48 -11.12 -4.49 2.35
N VAL A 49 -12.04 -4.58 3.32
CA VAL A 49 -13.48 -4.77 3.06
C VAL A 49 -14.01 -3.66 2.14
N LYS A 50 -13.72 -2.39 2.45
CA LYS A 50 -14.14 -1.25 1.61
C LYS A 50 -13.57 -1.35 0.19
N GLY A 51 -12.28 -1.64 0.05
CA GLY A 51 -11.65 -1.79 -1.27
C GLY A 51 -12.24 -2.94 -2.09
N THR A 52 -12.49 -4.09 -1.45
CA THR A 52 -13.17 -5.22 -2.09
C THR A 52 -14.61 -4.88 -2.47
N GLN A 53 -15.34 -4.13 -1.65
CA GLN A 53 -16.69 -3.67 -1.98
C GLN A 53 -16.71 -2.76 -3.21
N GLU A 54 -15.80 -1.80 -3.29
CA GLU A 54 -15.66 -0.91 -4.46
C GLU A 54 -15.31 -1.73 -5.71
N ASP A 55 -14.38 -2.68 -5.60
CA ASP A 55 -13.97 -3.53 -6.72
C ASP A 55 -15.08 -4.48 -7.18
N LEU A 56 -15.89 -5.02 -6.25
CA LEU A 56 -17.07 -5.82 -6.54
C LEU A 56 -18.15 -5.02 -7.26
N TRP A 57 -18.38 -3.78 -6.84
CA TRP A 57 -19.33 -2.91 -7.50
C TRP A 57 -18.96 -2.68 -8.97
N TYR A 58 -17.68 -2.47 -9.28
CA TYR A 58 -17.20 -2.39 -10.67
C TYR A 58 -17.41 -3.70 -11.45
N PHE A 59 -17.22 -4.85 -10.81
CA PHE A 59 -17.45 -6.15 -11.46
C PHE A 59 -18.93 -6.41 -11.74
N ILE A 60 -19.81 -6.06 -10.80
CA ILE A 60 -21.27 -6.14 -10.97
C ILE A 60 -21.72 -5.19 -12.07
N GLU A 61 -21.23 -3.97 -12.09
CA GLU A 61 -21.52 -2.99 -13.14
C GLU A 61 -21.07 -3.48 -14.53
N PHE A 62 -19.92 -4.15 -14.61
CA PHE A 62 -19.44 -4.78 -15.84
C PHE A 62 -20.33 -5.93 -16.31
N CYS A 63 -20.73 -6.81 -15.39
CA CYS A 63 -21.59 -7.93 -15.72
C CYS A 63 -22.98 -7.42 -16.11
N GLY A 64 -23.48 -6.37 -15.46
CA GLY A 64 -24.88 -5.98 -15.49
C GLY A 64 -25.55 -6.38 -14.19
N ALA A 65 -26.31 -5.48 -13.57
CA ALA A 65 -27.10 -5.82 -12.40
C ALA A 65 -28.10 -6.95 -12.77
N ASP A 66 -28.35 -7.86 -11.82
CA ASP A 66 -29.42 -8.86 -11.87
C ASP A 66 -29.20 -10.12 -12.75
N ILE A 67 -27.94 -10.49 -13.02
CA ILE A 67 -27.63 -11.76 -13.68
C ILE A 67 -27.79 -12.95 -12.71
N PRO A 68 -28.60 -13.98 -13.06
CA PRO A 68 -28.67 -15.23 -12.30
C PRO A 68 -27.36 -16.04 -12.37
N ILE A 69 -26.96 -16.67 -11.27
CA ILE A 69 -25.70 -17.43 -11.16
C ILE A 69 -25.79 -18.85 -11.77
N ARG A 70 -26.99 -19.36 -12.11
CA ARG A 70 -27.28 -20.79 -12.39
C ARG A 70 -26.50 -21.43 -13.55
N GLU A 71 -25.81 -20.68 -14.41
CA GLU A 71 -25.20 -21.20 -15.64
C GLU A 71 -23.66 -21.03 -15.67
N LEU A 72 -22.98 -21.67 -14.71
CA LEU A 72 -21.54 -21.52 -14.47
C LEU A 72 -20.64 -22.63 -15.01
N ARG A 73 -21.18 -23.58 -15.81
CA ARG A 73 -20.42 -24.76 -16.27
C ARG A 73 -20.81 -25.22 -17.67
N SER A 74 -20.25 -24.61 -18.72
CA SER A 74 -19.96 -25.28 -20.01
C SER A 74 -19.02 -24.44 -20.90
N ASP A 75 -18.07 -25.11 -21.56
CA ASP A 75 -16.89 -24.59 -22.30
C ASP A 75 -17.24 -23.90 -23.65
N THR A 76 -16.45 -22.99 -24.25
CA THR A 76 -15.06 -23.20 -24.73
C THR A 76 -14.33 -21.88 -25.08
N PRO A 77 -13.01 -21.75 -24.82
CA PRO A 77 -12.16 -20.60 -25.21
C PRO A 77 -12.06 -20.30 -26.72
N ALA A 78 -12.30 -21.29 -27.58
CA ALA A 78 -12.07 -21.21 -29.02
C ALA A 78 -12.98 -20.21 -29.76
N LYS A 79 -14.26 -20.10 -29.36
CA LYS A 79 -15.19 -19.12 -29.95
C LYS A 79 -14.85 -17.67 -29.57
N TRP A 80 -14.09 -17.48 -28.49
CA TRP A 80 -13.78 -16.15 -27.96
C TRP A 80 -12.52 -15.54 -28.59
N LEU A 81 -11.50 -16.35 -28.85
CA LEU A 81 -10.32 -15.92 -29.62
C LEU A 81 -10.68 -15.55 -31.07
N GLN A 82 -11.68 -16.22 -31.64
CA GLN A 82 -12.25 -15.87 -32.96
C GLN A 82 -12.95 -14.50 -32.91
N TRP A 83 -13.79 -14.27 -31.91
CA TRP A 83 -14.47 -12.98 -31.70
C TRP A 83 -13.51 -11.79 -31.49
N LEU A 84 -12.42 -11.98 -30.73
CA LEU A 84 -11.38 -10.95 -30.55
C LEU A 84 -10.62 -10.62 -31.83
N ARG A 85 -10.39 -11.61 -32.72
CA ARG A 85 -9.72 -11.41 -34.01
C ARG A 85 -10.62 -10.74 -35.03
N ASP A 86 -11.93 -10.96 -34.94
CA ASP A 86 -12.91 -10.52 -35.93
C ASP A 86 -13.55 -9.15 -35.61
N THR A 87 -13.11 -8.43 -34.56
CA THR A 87 -13.70 -7.14 -34.17
C THR A 87 -12.82 -5.95 -34.58
N PRO A 88 -12.98 -5.38 -35.80
CA PRO A 88 -12.34 -4.12 -36.16
C PRO A 88 -13.03 -2.93 -35.46
N GLN A 89 -12.21 -1.95 -35.10
CA GLN A 89 -12.58 -0.68 -34.48
C GLN A 89 -13.82 0.00 -35.12
N ARG A 90 -15.04 -0.22 -34.61
CA ARG A 90 -16.17 0.67 -34.90
C ARG A 90 -17.10 0.88 -33.69
N ARG A 91 -17.06 2.14 -33.23
CA ARG A 91 -18.17 3.05 -32.89
C ARG A 91 -19.46 2.46 -32.31
N ARG A 92 -19.71 2.86 -31.05
CA ARG A 92 -21.01 3.15 -30.40
C ARG A 92 -22.13 2.11 -30.65
N ARG A 93 -22.13 1.04 -29.86
CA ARG A 93 -23.36 0.31 -29.46
C ARG A 93 -23.33 0.01 -27.96
N PRO A 94 -24.51 -0.06 -27.30
CA PRO A 94 -24.60 -0.37 -25.87
C PRO A 94 -24.17 -1.83 -25.69
N TRP A 95 -23.15 -2.03 -24.87
CA TRP A 95 -22.60 -3.34 -24.54
C TRP A 95 -23.73 -4.27 -24.09
N SER A 96 -24.00 -5.34 -24.84
CA SER A 96 -24.93 -6.38 -24.40
C SER A 96 -24.31 -7.11 -23.22
N LEU A 97 -24.89 -6.91 -22.05
CA LEU A 97 -24.45 -7.47 -20.78
C LEU A 97 -24.41 -9.01 -20.83
N PRO A 98 -23.33 -9.66 -20.37
CA PRO A 98 -23.25 -11.13 -20.39
C PRO A 98 -24.28 -11.76 -19.45
N ARG A 99 -25.23 -12.53 -19.97
CA ARG A 99 -26.27 -13.20 -19.16
C ARG A 99 -25.75 -14.29 -18.22
N GLN A 100 -24.45 -14.62 -18.27
CA GLN A 100 -23.82 -15.69 -17.49
C GLN A 100 -22.42 -15.25 -17.04
N ILE A 101 -22.02 -15.64 -15.83
CA ILE A 101 -20.65 -15.46 -15.36
C ILE A 101 -19.86 -16.70 -15.77
N THR A 102 -18.84 -16.53 -16.59
CA THR A 102 -17.97 -17.60 -17.08
C THR A 102 -16.51 -17.22 -16.82
N PRO A 103 -15.55 -18.14 -17.00
CA PRO A 103 -14.14 -17.76 -17.03
C PRO A 103 -13.86 -16.63 -18.04
N GLY A 104 -14.55 -16.65 -19.20
CA GLY A 104 -14.51 -15.58 -20.19
C GLY A 104 -15.04 -14.24 -19.68
N THR A 105 -16.06 -14.23 -18.81
CA THR A 105 -16.57 -13.02 -18.15
C THR A 105 -15.52 -12.40 -17.23
N VAL A 106 -14.81 -13.22 -16.45
CA VAL A 106 -13.72 -12.74 -15.58
C VAL A 106 -12.59 -12.15 -16.41
N SER A 107 -12.14 -12.83 -17.46
CA SER A 107 -11.11 -12.30 -18.37
C SER A 107 -11.58 -11.02 -19.08
N GLY A 108 -12.84 -10.98 -19.52
CA GLY A 108 -13.47 -9.81 -20.13
C GLY A 108 -13.48 -8.60 -19.20
N PHE A 109 -13.71 -8.78 -17.89
CA PHE A 109 -13.67 -7.70 -16.91
C PHE A 109 -12.28 -7.05 -16.80
N PHE A 110 -11.22 -7.85 -16.84
CA PHE A 110 -9.85 -7.31 -16.79
C PHE A 110 -9.44 -6.61 -18.09
N ALA A 111 -9.99 -7.04 -19.22
CA ALA A 111 -9.85 -6.35 -20.51
C ALA A 111 -10.79 -5.13 -20.65
N TRP A 112 -11.80 -4.99 -19.78
CA TRP A 112 -12.80 -3.93 -19.89
C TRP A 112 -12.21 -2.55 -19.57
N PRO A 113 -12.25 -1.60 -20.53
CA PRO A 113 -11.68 -0.28 -20.34
C PRO A 113 -12.43 0.48 -19.23
N PRO A 114 -11.75 1.31 -18.42
CA PRO A 114 -12.43 2.11 -17.41
C PRO A 114 -13.37 3.12 -18.09
N LYS A 115 -14.60 3.27 -17.59
CA LYS A 115 -15.57 4.28 -18.07
C LYS A 115 -15.01 5.72 -18.11
N ARG A 116 -13.99 6.02 -17.29
CA ARG A 116 -13.36 7.35 -17.16
C ARG A 116 -11.96 7.47 -17.75
N ALA A 117 -11.39 6.41 -18.31
CA ALA A 117 -10.16 6.57 -19.07
C ALA A 117 -10.50 7.34 -20.35
N ALA A 118 -9.64 8.29 -20.75
CA ALA A 118 -9.70 8.87 -22.09
C ALA A 118 -9.86 7.71 -23.08
N ALA A 119 -10.97 7.75 -23.85
CA ALA A 119 -11.54 6.59 -24.53
C ALA A 119 -10.46 5.70 -25.17
N GLY A 120 -10.23 4.51 -24.61
CA GLY A 120 -9.34 3.50 -25.18
C GLY A 120 -8.03 3.21 -24.42
N GLN A 121 -7.71 3.90 -23.31
CA GLN A 121 -6.53 3.48 -22.53
C GLN A 121 -6.81 2.20 -21.71
N PRO A 122 -5.95 1.17 -21.81
CA PRO A 122 -6.07 -0.03 -20.99
C PRO A 122 -5.89 0.31 -19.50
N ARG A 123 -6.48 -0.51 -18.62
CA ARG A 123 -6.24 -0.41 -17.17
C ARG A 123 -4.74 -0.59 -16.90
N SER A 124 -4.19 0.20 -15.97
CA SER A 124 -2.81 -0.03 -15.52
C SER A 124 -2.68 -1.41 -14.88
N GLU A 125 -1.51 -2.03 -15.01
CA GLU A 125 -1.22 -3.33 -14.38
C GLU A 125 -1.47 -3.33 -12.87
N GLN A 126 -1.16 -2.21 -12.20
CA GLN A 126 -1.43 -2.05 -10.78
C GLN A 126 -2.93 -2.12 -10.47
N THR A 127 -3.77 -1.57 -11.34
CA THR A 127 -5.23 -1.62 -11.21
C THR A 127 -5.75 -3.03 -11.45
N ILE A 128 -5.25 -3.72 -12.48
CA ILE A 128 -5.57 -5.12 -12.77
C ILE A 128 -5.16 -6.01 -11.58
N GLY A 129 -3.94 -5.86 -11.08
CA GLY A 129 -3.44 -6.58 -9.92
C GLY A 129 -4.24 -6.32 -8.65
N ARG A 130 -4.72 -5.07 -8.44
CA ARG A 130 -5.63 -4.72 -7.35
C ARG A 130 -6.95 -5.48 -7.48
N PHE A 131 -7.64 -5.34 -8.61
CA PHE A 131 -8.90 -6.02 -8.88
C PHE A 131 -8.78 -7.54 -8.73
N TRP A 132 -7.70 -8.13 -9.25
CA TRP A 132 -7.47 -9.57 -9.12
C TRP A 132 -7.30 -9.97 -7.66
N SER A 133 -6.49 -9.22 -6.90
CA SER A 133 -6.24 -9.52 -5.48
C SER A 133 -7.50 -9.39 -4.61
N SER A 134 -8.39 -8.43 -4.92
CA SER A 134 -9.60 -8.18 -4.16
C SER A 134 -10.77 -9.08 -4.56
N LEU A 135 -10.92 -9.39 -5.85
CA LEU A 135 -12.02 -10.19 -6.39
C LEU A 135 -11.74 -11.69 -6.41
N ARG A 136 -10.47 -12.12 -6.39
CA ARG A 136 -10.13 -13.55 -6.38
C ARG A 136 -10.84 -14.33 -5.26
N PRO A 137 -10.88 -13.87 -4.00
CA PRO A 137 -11.61 -14.58 -2.94
C PRO A 137 -13.11 -14.68 -3.22
N PHE A 138 -13.70 -13.70 -3.92
CA PHE A 138 -15.08 -13.75 -4.37
C PHE A 138 -15.28 -14.75 -5.52
N PHE A 139 -14.35 -14.82 -6.47
CA PHE A 139 -14.39 -15.84 -7.52
C PHE A 139 -14.24 -17.25 -6.94
N ASP A 140 -13.33 -17.44 -5.96
CA ASP A 140 -13.22 -18.68 -5.19
C ASP A 140 -14.54 -18.99 -4.46
N TYR A 141 -15.22 -17.98 -3.90
CA TYR A 141 -16.53 -18.12 -3.25
C TYR A 141 -17.62 -18.59 -4.22
N LEU A 142 -17.60 -18.11 -5.47
CA LEU A 142 -18.51 -18.55 -6.53
C LEU A 142 -18.11 -19.90 -7.17
N GLY A 143 -16.98 -20.50 -6.78
CA GLY A 143 -16.46 -21.71 -7.40
C GLY A 143 -15.96 -21.50 -8.83
N LEU A 144 -15.63 -20.27 -9.19
CA LEU A 144 -15.01 -19.92 -10.47
C LEU A 144 -13.54 -20.33 -10.49
N PRO A 145 -13.00 -20.79 -11.63
CA PRO A 145 -11.57 -21.07 -11.72
C PRO A 145 -10.77 -19.79 -11.48
N THR A 146 -9.96 -19.80 -10.42
CA THR A 146 -9.10 -18.67 -10.04
C THR A 146 -7.69 -18.78 -10.59
N LYS A 147 -7.45 -19.70 -11.52
CA LYS A 147 -6.23 -19.73 -12.32
C LYS A 147 -6.53 -19.00 -13.63
N LEU A 148 -6.28 -17.68 -13.65
CA LEU A 148 -5.84 -17.08 -14.91
C LEU A 148 -4.56 -17.82 -15.29
N HIS A 149 -4.52 -18.47 -16.45
CA HIS A 149 -3.27 -19.04 -16.93
C HIS A 149 -2.24 -17.91 -16.93
N ARG A 150 -0.98 -18.21 -16.60
CA ARG A 150 0.06 -17.16 -16.58
C ARG A 150 0.15 -16.46 -17.94
N ASP A 151 -0.20 -17.18 -19.00
CA ASP A 151 -0.27 -16.75 -20.39
C ASP A 151 -1.53 -15.94 -20.74
N ASP A 152 -2.61 -16.09 -19.95
CA ASP A 152 -3.84 -15.29 -20.07
C ASP A 152 -3.73 -13.93 -19.36
N ARG A 153 -2.72 -13.77 -18.50
CA ARG A 153 -2.34 -12.43 -18.06
C ARG A 153 -1.77 -11.77 -19.30
N PRO A 154 -2.32 -10.62 -19.75
CA PRO A 154 -1.72 -9.92 -20.86
C PRO A 154 -0.23 -9.75 -20.52
N ASN A 155 0.63 -10.13 -21.46
CA ASN A 155 2.10 -10.13 -21.32
C ASN A 155 2.57 -8.67 -21.23
N MET A 156 2.16 -7.99 -20.16
CA MET A 156 2.43 -6.61 -19.85
C MET A 156 3.63 -6.68 -18.93
N ALA A 157 4.80 -6.47 -19.54
CA ALA A 157 6.01 -6.26 -18.78
C ALA A 157 5.73 -5.07 -17.85
N LEU A 158 5.71 -5.33 -16.53
CA LEU A 158 5.70 -4.29 -15.51
C LEU A 158 6.66 -3.21 -15.99
N PRO A 159 6.19 -1.96 -16.23
CA PRO A 159 7.12 -0.90 -16.55
C PRO A 159 8.15 -0.91 -15.42
N PRO A 160 9.46 -0.88 -15.75
CA PRO A 160 10.49 -0.88 -14.72
C PRO A 160 10.10 0.20 -13.70
N PRO A 161 10.15 -0.10 -12.40
CA PRO A 161 9.73 0.87 -11.40
C PRO A 161 10.43 2.17 -11.75
N LEU A 162 9.66 3.25 -11.89
CA LEU A 162 10.14 4.61 -12.12
C LEU A 162 10.86 5.07 -10.85
N VAL A 163 11.87 4.33 -10.40
CA VAL A 163 12.84 4.81 -9.45
C VAL A 163 13.47 6.00 -10.15
N PRO A 164 13.39 7.21 -9.59
CA PRO A 164 14.19 8.31 -10.11
C PRO A 164 15.62 7.78 -10.22
N ARG A 165 16.17 7.75 -11.44
CA ARG A 165 17.59 7.40 -11.66
C ARG A 165 18.52 8.33 -10.89
N ARG A 166 17.99 9.42 -10.31
CA ARG A 166 18.67 10.37 -9.44
C ARG A 166 19.37 9.62 -8.32
N SER A 167 20.68 9.54 -8.47
CA SER A 167 21.63 9.00 -7.51
C SER A 167 21.77 9.89 -6.28
N ASP A 168 21.32 11.15 -6.34
CA ASP A 168 21.51 12.10 -5.26
C ASP A 168 20.20 12.50 -4.57
N VAL A 169 20.10 12.10 -3.30
CA VAL A 169 19.01 12.52 -2.40
C VAL A 169 19.01 14.03 -2.20
N ARG A 170 20.15 14.71 -2.32
CA ARG A 170 20.24 16.17 -2.23
C ARG A 170 19.50 16.85 -3.36
N GLU A 171 19.71 16.43 -4.61
CA GLU A 171 19.00 17.00 -5.76
C GLU A 171 17.49 16.81 -5.61
N TRP A 172 17.08 15.61 -5.19
CA TRP A 172 15.67 15.31 -4.97
C TRP A 172 15.09 16.19 -3.86
N TRP A 173 15.81 16.36 -2.75
CA TRP A 173 15.39 17.20 -1.62
C TRP A 173 15.32 18.68 -1.98
N HIS A 174 16.31 19.23 -2.68
CA HIS A 174 16.28 20.62 -3.15
C HIS A 174 15.12 20.88 -4.12
N GLU A 175 14.90 19.98 -5.08
CA GLU A 175 13.77 20.08 -5.99
C GLU A 175 12.45 20.01 -5.22
N TYR A 176 12.34 19.05 -4.29
CA TYR A 176 11.18 18.87 -3.43
C TYR A 176 10.84 20.13 -2.62
N LEU A 177 11.82 20.78 -2.00
CA LEU A 177 11.59 21.98 -1.19
C LEU A 177 11.31 23.23 -2.02
N SER A 178 11.91 23.32 -3.20
CA SER A 178 11.63 24.44 -4.10
C SER A 178 10.18 24.44 -4.58
N LEU A 179 9.56 23.26 -4.65
CA LEU A 179 8.13 23.06 -4.91
C LEU A 179 7.25 23.49 -3.72
N ASP A 180 7.78 23.41 -2.50
CA ASP A 180 7.02 23.59 -1.24
C ASP A 180 7.28 24.95 -0.57
N ARG A 181 7.78 25.96 -1.31
CA ARG A 181 7.98 27.34 -0.78
C ARG A 181 6.71 27.98 -0.20
N LEU A 182 5.53 27.45 -0.55
CA LEU A 182 4.22 27.88 -0.04
C LEU A 182 3.63 26.92 0.99
N ALA A 183 4.24 25.75 1.24
CA ALA A 183 3.69 24.81 2.20
C ALA A 183 3.96 25.24 3.63
N ALA A 184 3.00 24.92 4.49
CA ALA A 184 3.15 25.08 5.93
C ALA A 184 4.43 24.32 6.38
N PRO A 185 5.32 24.92 7.19
CA PRO A 185 6.56 24.29 7.68
C PRO A 185 6.38 22.86 8.24
N ARG A 186 5.18 22.57 8.74
CA ARG A 186 4.76 21.24 9.20
C ARG A 186 4.82 20.16 8.12
N ILE A 187 4.35 20.47 6.91
CA ILE A 187 4.33 19.54 5.78
C ILE A 187 5.77 19.15 5.44
N VAL A 188 6.67 20.13 5.39
CA VAL A 188 8.11 19.93 5.17
C VAL A 188 8.73 19.05 6.26
N LEU A 189 8.45 19.30 7.54
CA LEU A 189 8.94 18.47 8.64
C LEU A 189 8.46 17.02 8.56
N MET A 190 7.19 16.84 8.22
CA MET A 190 6.61 15.49 8.12
C MET A 190 7.21 14.73 6.93
N GLN A 191 7.43 15.39 5.80
CA GLN A 191 8.09 14.80 4.64
C GLN A 191 9.55 14.48 4.93
N ALA A 192 10.28 15.38 5.60
CA ALA A 192 11.64 15.15 6.08
C ALA A 192 11.68 13.92 7.00
N ALA A 193 10.75 13.84 7.96
CA ALA A 193 10.63 12.69 8.86
C ALA A 193 10.33 11.39 8.08
N CYS A 194 9.42 11.42 7.08
CA CYS A 194 9.15 10.26 6.23
C CYS A 194 10.39 9.80 5.45
N LEU A 195 11.14 10.75 4.88
CA LEU A 195 12.36 10.46 4.13
C LEU A 195 13.45 9.89 5.04
N LEU A 196 13.76 10.56 6.15
CA LEU A 196 14.86 10.18 7.03
C LEU A 196 14.58 8.87 7.79
N THR A 197 13.32 8.56 8.11
CA THR A 197 12.97 7.34 8.84
C THR A 197 12.58 6.17 7.94
N GLY A 198 12.16 6.44 6.70
CA GLY A 198 11.57 5.44 5.80
C GLY A 198 10.19 4.95 6.25
N MET A 199 9.56 5.59 7.24
CA MET A 199 8.24 5.19 7.74
C MET A 199 7.15 5.40 6.68
N ARG A 200 6.11 4.55 6.70
CA ARG A 200 4.87 4.85 5.99
C ARG A 200 4.22 6.03 6.67
N ILE A 201 3.54 6.87 5.90
CA ILE A 201 2.79 8.01 6.44
C ILE A 201 1.84 7.59 7.57
N GLY A 202 1.09 6.50 7.41
CA GLY A 202 0.19 6.01 8.47
C GLY A 202 0.93 5.54 9.73
N GLU A 203 2.17 5.06 9.62
CA GLU A 203 2.99 4.71 10.79
C GLU A 203 3.49 5.97 11.49
N LEU A 204 3.81 7.03 10.74
CA LEU A 204 4.26 8.32 11.27
C LEU A 204 3.12 9.05 11.99
N LEU A 205 1.91 9.04 11.42
CA LEU A 205 0.71 9.63 12.02
C LEU A 205 0.25 8.88 13.28
N GLY A 206 0.42 7.55 13.30
CA GLY A 206 0.08 6.72 14.46
C GLY A 206 1.17 6.64 15.53
N ALA A 207 2.38 7.14 15.25
CA ALA A 207 3.48 7.08 16.19
C ALA A 207 3.29 8.03 17.37
N ARG A 208 3.77 7.60 18.53
CA ARG A 208 3.52 8.24 19.83
C ARG A 208 4.84 8.57 20.51
N MET A 209 4.89 9.71 21.18
CA MET A 209 6.13 10.20 21.81
C MET A 209 6.61 9.30 22.95
N GLU A 210 5.72 8.66 23.68
CA GLU A 210 6.08 7.70 24.74
C GLU A 210 6.84 6.47 24.24
N TYR A 211 6.79 6.22 22.92
CA TYR A 211 7.52 5.15 22.26
C TYR A 211 8.85 5.64 21.67
N VAL A 212 9.19 6.91 21.82
CA VAL A 212 10.48 7.48 21.46
C VAL A 212 11.38 7.50 22.69
N GLU A 213 12.51 6.82 22.63
CA GLU A 213 13.53 6.83 23.68
C GLU A 213 14.91 7.04 23.05
N GLY A 214 15.47 8.24 23.24
CA GLY A 214 16.67 8.67 22.53
C GLY A 214 16.45 8.68 21.01
N HIS A 215 17.28 7.93 20.29
CA HIS A 215 17.21 7.74 18.84
C HIS A 215 16.41 6.51 18.42
N TRP A 216 15.62 5.94 19.31
CA TRP A 216 14.88 4.71 19.03
C TRP A 216 13.38 4.94 19.10
N LEU A 217 12.65 4.38 18.13
CA LEU A 217 11.20 4.49 18.04
C LEU A 217 10.54 3.10 18.01
N LEU A 218 9.76 2.86 19.05
CA LEU A 218 8.65 1.92 19.18
C LEU A 218 7.52 2.10 18.16
N LEU A 219 7.35 1.20 17.19
CA LEU A 219 6.11 1.10 16.40
C LEU A 219 5.36 -0.19 16.77
N PRO A 220 4.42 -0.13 17.72
CA PRO A 220 3.71 -1.32 18.19
C PRO A 220 2.70 -1.85 17.18
N ASP A 221 2.09 -0.95 16.40
CA ASP A 221 1.14 -1.30 15.36
C ASP A 221 1.63 -0.77 14.01
N THR A 222 1.61 -1.64 13.02
CA THR A 222 2.01 -1.33 11.65
C THR A 222 0.97 -1.89 10.71
N LYS A 223 0.99 -1.48 9.44
CA LYS A 223 0.06 -2.02 8.42
C LYS A 223 0.04 -3.56 8.36
N THR A 224 1.14 -4.21 8.74
CA THR A 224 1.27 -5.67 8.73
C THR A 224 1.01 -6.31 10.08
N HIS A 225 0.57 -5.54 11.08
CA HIS A 225 0.37 -5.94 12.47
C HIS A 225 1.62 -6.60 13.08
N LYS A 226 2.80 -6.16 12.63
CA LYS A 226 4.08 -6.59 13.17
C LYS A 226 4.70 -5.39 13.87
N PRO A 227 4.96 -5.46 15.18
CA PRO A 227 5.69 -4.40 15.85
C PRO A 227 7.10 -4.31 15.24
N ARG A 228 7.69 -3.12 15.27
CA ARG A 228 9.08 -2.91 14.86
C ARG A 228 9.73 -1.81 15.68
N ILE A 229 11.04 -1.89 15.82
CA ILE A 229 11.86 -0.84 16.40
C ILE A 229 12.65 -0.20 15.28
N LEU A 230 12.68 1.12 15.25
CA LEU A 230 13.44 1.90 14.28
C LEU A 230 14.52 2.71 14.97
N TYR A 231 15.65 2.87 14.28
CA TYR A 231 16.55 3.96 14.60
C TYR A 231 16.09 5.23 13.89
N VAL A 232 16.18 6.35 14.59
CA VAL A 232 15.78 7.68 14.17
C VAL A 232 17.05 8.53 14.20
N SER A 233 17.53 8.93 13.01
CA SER A 233 18.74 9.76 12.91
C SER A 233 18.57 11.08 13.68
N SER A 234 19.66 11.75 14.00
CA SER A 234 19.62 13.05 14.69
C SER A 234 18.71 14.07 13.98
N GLN A 235 18.80 14.17 12.65
CA GLN A 235 17.93 15.04 11.86
C GLN A 235 16.45 14.59 11.91
N ALA A 236 16.20 13.28 11.87
CA ALA A 236 14.84 12.78 11.99
C ALA A 236 14.26 13.08 13.37
N LEU A 237 15.05 12.88 14.42
CA LEU A 237 14.65 13.14 15.80
C LEU A 237 14.39 14.63 15.99
N ALA A 238 15.21 15.50 15.40
CA ALA A 238 14.99 16.93 15.36
C ALA A 238 13.64 17.26 14.70
N CYS A 239 13.34 16.67 13.53
CA CYS A 239 12.04 16.84 12.89
C CYS A 239 10.89 16.46 13.83
N LEU A 240 10.98 15.28 14.46
CA LEU A 240 9.94 14.78 15.38
C LEU A 240 9.79 15.67 16.63
N LYS A 241 10.89 16.18 17.19
CA LYS A 241 10.89 17.09 18.34
C LYS A 241 10.32 18.46 17.99
N SER A 242 10.72 19.04 16.86
CA SER A 242 10.18 20.33 16.38
C SER A 242 8.70 20.25 16.03
N LEU A 243 8.24 19.08 15.57
CA LEU A 243 6.81 18.80 15.46
C LEU A 243 6.17 18.78 16.85
N ARG A 244 6.76 18.08 17.83
CA ARG A 244 6.22 17.97 19.20
C ARG A 244 6.14 19.29 19.96
N GLU A 245 7.18 20.12 19.96
CA GLU A 245 7.22 21.37 20.75
C GLU A 245 6.07 22.33 20.43
N ARG A 246 5.40 22.12 19.29
CA ARG A 246 4.24 22.89 18.87
C ARG A 246 2.91 22.31 19.35
N TRP A 247 2.87 21.06 19.85
CA TRP A 247 1.64 20.35 20.23
C TRP A 247 1.81 19.38 21.41
N SER A 248 1.01 19.55 22.47
CA SER A 248 1.14 18.90 23.79
C SER A 248 0.57 17.48 23.90
N GLU A 249 0.36 16.75 22.79
CA GLU A 249 -0.44 15.53 22.81
C GLU A 249 0.36 14.21 22.69
N ARG A 250 -0.32 13.10 23.03
CA ARG A 250 0.22 11.73 23.05
C ARG A 250 0.77 11.27 21.68
N PHE A 251 0.25 11.82 20.59
CA PHE A 251 0.63 11.48 19.21
C PHE A 251 1.61 12.49 18.64
N LEU A 252 2.48 12.05 17.73
CA LEU A 252 3.35 12.94 16.96
C LEU A 252 2.55 13.93 16.08
N PHE A 253 1.33 13.56 15.71
CA PHE A 253 0.43 14.35 14.86
C PHE A 253 -1.02 14.30 15.38
N PRO A 254 -1.34 15.03 16.47
CA PRO A 254 -2.63 14.93 17.13
C PRO A 254 -3.80 15.37 16.25
N GLU A 255 -3.64 16.50 15.56
CA GLU A 255 -4.69 17.04 14.71
C GLU A 255 -5.07 16.06 13.60
N MET A 256 -4.16 15.19 13.14
CA MET A 256 -4.39 14.24 12.03
C MET A 256 -5.10 12.94 12.44
N GLN A 257 -5.52 12.82 13.70
CA GLN A 257 -6.24 11.64 14.22
C GLN A 257 -7.76 11.73 14.00
N SER A 258 -8.31 12.94 13.84
CA SER A 258 -9.76 13.11 13.64
C SER A 258 -10.18 12.63 12.25
N PRO A 259 -11.29 11.89 12.08
CA PRO A 259 -11.82 11.57 10.75
C PRO A 259 -12.05 12.85 9.94
N GLY A 260 -11.28 13.07 8.87
CA GLY A 260 -11.33 14.30 8.06
C GLY A 260 -10.15 15.27 8.27
N SER A 261 -9.36 15.08 9.31
CA SER A 261 -8.20 15.93 9.58
C SER A 261 -7.02 15.73 8.63
N ALA A 262 -6.82 14.53 8.07
CA ALA A 262 -5.85 14.34 6.99
C ALA A 262 -6.24 15.14 5.73
N ARG A 263 -7.54 15.44 5.54
CA ARG A 263 -8.01 16.40 4.53
C ARG A 263 -7.75 17.85 4.96
N LEU A 264 -8.06 18.20 6.21
CA LEU A 264 -7.91 19.56 6.75
C LEU A 264 -6.45 20.00 6.96
N ALA A 265 -5.55 19.08 7.28
CA ALA A 265 -4.10 19.30 7.31
C ALA A 265 -3.50 19.44 5.90
N GLY A 266 -4.35 19.49 4.87
CA GLY A 266 -3.97 19.71 3.49
C GLY A 266 -3.23 18.54 2.87
N TRP A 267 -3.34 17.31 3.40
CA TRP A 267 -2.57 16.16 2.90
C TRP A 267 -3.27 15.37 1.79
N ASP A 268 -4.59 15.20 1.83
CA ASP A 268 -5.33 14.79 0.62
C ASP A 268 -5.18 15.86 -0.48
N ASN A 269 -5.10 17.14 -0.08
CA ASN A 269 -4.68 18.23 -0.96
C ASN A 269 -3.18 18.26 -1.18
N SER A 270 -2.33 17.51 -0.47
CA SER A 270 -0.88 17.53 -0.70
C SER A 270 -0.54 16.70 -1.91
N GLU A 271 -1.32 15.65 -2.22
CA GLU A 271 -1.17 14.95 -3.50
C GLU A 271 -1.57 15.88 -4.65
N SER A 272 -2.67 16.63 -4.52
CA SER A 272 -3.12 17.64 -5.50
C SER A 272 -2.20 18.87 -5.57
N ASN A 273 -1.73 19.39 -4.44
CA ASN A 273 -0.83 20.54 -4.33
C ASN A 273 0.57 20.15 -4.78
N TRP A 274 1.05 18.95 -4.45
CA TRP A 274 2.26 18.39 -5.01
C TRP A 274 2.14 18.26 -6.53
N GLN A 275 1.03 17.70 -7.04
CA GLN A 275 0.76 17.64 -8.47
C GLN A 275 0.71 19.05 -9.10
N ASN A 276 0.12 20.03 -8.42
CA ASN A 276 0.06 21.41 -8.91
C ASN A 276 1.43 22.09 -8.88
N CYS A 277 2.20 21.97 -7.79
CA CYS A 277 3.56 22.50 -7.69
C CYS A 277 4.47 21.84 -8.73
N THR A 278 4.41 20.52 -8.90
CA THR A 278 5.21 19.81 -9.92
C THR A 278 4.84 20.22 -11.34
N ARG A 279 3.55 20.49 -11.63
CA ARG A 279 3.11 21.11 -12.89
C ARG A 279 3.66 22.53 -13.06
N HIS A 280 3.70 23.34 -12.00
CA HIS A 280 4.15 24.73 -12.07
C HIS A 280 5.67 24.91 -12.14
N CYS A 281 6.46 23.97 -11.64
CA CYS A 281 7.93 24.07 -11.66
C CYS A 281 8.59 23.83 -13.03
N ARG A 282 7.83 23.79 -14.13
CA ARG A 282 8.27 23.86 -15.55
C ARG A 282 9.37 22.88 -15.99
N ARG A 283 9.83 21.95 -15.15
CA ARG A 283 10.59 20.80 -15.60
C ARG A 283 9.60 19.74 -16.04
N PRO A 284 9.63 19.30 -17.31
CA PRO A 284 8.86 18.15 -17.72
C PRO A 284 9.41 16.95 -16.93
N LEU A 285 8.76 16.58 -15.82
CA LEU A 285 8.81 15.21 -15.32
C LEU A 285 8.36 14.36 -16.50
N ALA A 286 9.33 13.82 -17.25
CA ALA A 286 9.18 13.24 -18.58
C ALA A 286 7.83 12.54 -18.77
N ALA A 287 6.81 13.30 -19.21
CA ALA A 287 5.39 12.96 -19.28
C ALA A 287 4.95 11.66 -18.57
N THR A 288 5.31 11.45 -17.30
CA THR A 288 4.91 10.23 -16.60
C THR A 288 3.46 10.45 -16.21
N THR A 289 2.55 9.80 -16.92
CA THR A 289 1.09 9.96 -16.83
C THR A 289 0.47 9.58 -15.49
N VAL A 290 1.26 9.01 -14.57
CA VAL A 290 0.82 8.61 -13.23
C VAL A 290 1.45 9.55 -12.20
N PRO A 291 0.66 10.37 -11.49
CA PRO A 291 1.18 11.21 -10.44
C PRO A 291 1.76 10.38 -9.30
N TYR A 292 3.01 10.67 -8.94
CA TYR A 292 3.68 9.99 -7.84
C TYR A 292 3.05 10.42 -6.50
N LYS A 293 2.79 9.45 -5.62
CA LYS A 293 2.40 9.76 -4.24
C LYS A 293 3.64 10.22 -3.46
N PRO A 294 3.69 11.45 -2.92
CA PRO A 294 4.91 11.99 -2.32
C PRO A 294 5.51 11.10 -1.25
N HIS A 295 4.68 10.57 -0.35
CA HIS A 295 5.12 9.65 0.70
C HIS A 295 5.71 8.33 0.16
N GLN A 296 5.24 7.84 -0.99
CA GLN A 296 5.81 6.64 -1.62
C GLN A 296 7.18 6.96 -2.22
N ALA A 297 7.32 8.12 -2.88
CA ALA A 297 8.61 8.58 -3.39
C ALA A 297 9.63 8.76 -2.26
N LEU A 298 9.27 9.50 -1.19
CA LEU A 298 10.14 9.74 -0.03
C LEU A 298 10.65 8.43 0.57
N ARG A 299 9.73 7.48 0.81
CA ARG A 299 10.08 6.16 1.35
C ARG A 299 10.94 5.35 0.37
N GLN A 300 10.67 5.43 -0.93
CA GLN A 300 11.45 4.75 -1.96
C GLN A 300 12.87 5.32 -2.10
N VAL A 301 13.04 6.63 -1.94
CA VAL A 301 14.37 7.27 -1.91
C VAL A 301 15.17 6.76 -0.71
N CYS A 302 14.57 6.74 0.48
CA CYS A 302 15.18 6.16 1.68
C CYS A 302 15.57 4.68 1.48
N SER A 303 14.61 3.87 0.99
CA SER A 303 14.80 2.46 0.66
C SER A 303 15.98 2.26 -0.29
N THR A 304 16.01 2.98 -1.40
CA THR A 304 17.06 2.85 -2.42
C THR A 304 18.43 3.24 -1.86
N TRP A 305 18.49 4.31 -1.07
CA TRP A 305 19.73 4.78 -0.45
C TRP A 305 20.30 3.76 0.55
N LEU A 306 19.43 3.18 1.39
CA LEU A 306 19.79 2.15 2.36
C LEU A 306 20.16 0.84 1.67
N TYR A 307 19.35 0.38 0.71
CA TYR A 307 19.56 -0.88 -0.01
C TYR A 307 20.95 -0.94 -0.65
N ARG A 308 21.39 0.16 -1.28
CA ARG A 308 22.71 0.24 -1.93
C ARG A 308 23.88 0.12 -0.95
N ARG A 309 23.65 0.34 0.36
CA ARG A 309 24.69 0.33 1.40
C ARG A 309 24.62 -0.92 2.27
N ASP A 310 23.41 -1.32 2.64
CA ASP A 310 23.14 -2.49 3.46
C ASP A 310 21.67 -2.95 3.24
N PRO A 311 21.45 -3.93 2.34
CA PRO A 311 20.12 -4.47 2.07
C PRO A 311 19.41 -5.04 3.31
N VAL A 312 20.17 -5.54 4.29
CA VAL A 312 19.60 -6.11 5.51
C VAL A 312 19.12 -5.00 6.44
N ALA A 313 19.90 -3.93 6.58
CA ALA A 313 19.51 -2.73 7.32
C ALA A 313 18.29 -2.03 6.69
N GLU A 314 18.24 -1.94 5.36
CA GLU A 314 17.08 -1.47 4.62
C GLU A 314 15.82 -2.26 5.00
N SER A 315 15.93 -3.59 4.92
CA SER A 315 14.81 -4.49 5.18
C SER A 315 14.29 -4.37 6.61
N ALA A 316 15.19 -4.20 7.58
CA ALA A 316 14.85 -3.99 8.98
C ALA A 316 14.23 -2.61 9.25
N GLN A 317 14.80 -1.54 8.69
CA GLN A 317 14.32 -0.17 8.87
C GLN A 317 12.96 0.05 8.20
N LEU A 318 12.74 -0.49 7.00
CA LEU A 318 11.48 -0.30 6.28
C LEU A 318 10.45 -1.40 6.61
N GLY A 319 10.86 -2.50 7.24
CA GLY A 319 10.01 -3.65 7.50
C GLY A 319 9.60 -4.37 6.22
N HIS A 320 10.52 -4.47 5.25
CA HIS A 320 10.36 -5.29 4.04
C HIS A 320 10.67 -6.77 4.30
N GLY A 321 11.36 -7.06 5.41
CA GLY A 321 11.69 -8.41 5.83
C GLY A 321 10.47 -9.22 6.26
N GLY A 322 10.26 -10.36 5.63
CA GLY A 322 9.39 -11.42 6.16
C GLY A 322 9.91 -11.96 7.51
N GLY A 323 9.36 -13.08 7.98
CA GLY A 323 9.76 -13.68 9.27
C GLY A 323 11.26 -13.99 9.39
N VAL A 324 11.98 -14.15 8.27
CA VAL A 324 13.41 -14.46 8.21
C VAL A 324 14.29 -13.34 8.78
N VAL A 325 13.90 -12.07 8.64
CA VAL A 325 14.68 -10.94 9.17
C VAL A 325 14.62 -10.86 10.70
N PHE A 326 13.67 -11.54 11.35
CA PHE A 326 13.57 -11.53 12.82
C PHE A 326 14.73 -12.26 13.52
N ALA A 327 15.34 -13.28 12.89
CA ALA A 327 16.41 -14.06 13.52
C ALA A 327 17.68 -13.24 13.77
N HIS A 328 17.99 -12.28 12.87
CA HIS A 328 19.15 -11.39 12.96
C HIS A 328 18.74 -9.92 13.17
N TYR A 329 17.51 -9.68 13.62
CA TYR A 329 16.95 -8.34 13.71
C TYR A 329 17.77 -7.44 14.64
N LEU A 330 18.15 -7.95 15.80
CA LEU A 330 18.93 -7.19 16.78
C LEU A 330 20.33 -6.80 16.29
N ASP A 331 21.04 -7.74 15.66
CA ASP A 331 22.36 -7.44 15.09
C ASP A 331 22.25 -6.44 13.94
N THR A 332 21.14 -6.48 13.21
CA THR A 332 20.84 -5.46 12.19
C THR A 332 20.55 -4.10 12.81
N LEU A 333 19.79 -4.04 13.91
CA LEU A 333 19.52 -2.78 14.63
C LEU A 333 20.82 -2.12 15.07
N ARG A 334 21.83 -2.88 15.53
CA ARG A 334 23.14 -2.33 15.94
C ARG A 334 23.90 -1.60 14.82
N ARG A 335 23.63 -1.91 13.55
CA ARG A 335 24.27 -1.27 12.38
C ARG A 335 23.58 0.03 11.96
N LEU A 336 22.27 0.14 12.23
CA LEU A 336 21.45 1.28 11.78
C LEU A 336 21.97 2.65 12.21
N PRO A 337 22.43 2.88 13.46
CA PRO A 337 22.94 4.19 13.86
C PRO A 337 24.07 4.70 12.94
N ARG A 338 25.05 3.85 12.64
CA ARG A 338 26.20 4.25 11.81
C ARG A 338 25.81 4.54 10.36
N LEU A 339 24.78 3.85 9.85
CA LEU A 339 24.29 4.05 8.50
C LEU A 339 23.41 5.29 8.40
N LEU A 340 22.39 5.40 9.24
CA LEU A 340 21.39 6.47 9.15
C LEU A 340 21.93 7.85 9.55
N GLU A 341 22.95 7.95 10.40
CA GLU A 341 23.60 9.25 10.66
C GLU A 341 24.39 9.80 9.45
N LYS A 342 24.71 8.93 8.47
CA LYS A 342 25.28 9.35 7.17
C LYS A 342 24.20 9.79 6.18
N PHE A 343 22.93 9.47 6.44
CA PHE A 343 21.81 9.90 5.63
C PHE A 343 21.37 11.31 6.06
N ARG A 344 22.07 12.32 5.53
CA ARG A 344 21.82 13.71 5.88
C ARG A 344 21.13 14.47 4.77
N LEU A 345 20.08 15.18 5.13
CA LEU A 345 19.51 16.24 4.31
C LEU A 345 20.38 17.51 4.45
N PRO A 346 20.53 18.30 3.38
CA PRO A 346 21.16 19.61 3.48
C PRO A 346 20.33 20.54 4.39
N ASP A 347 20.98 21.57 4.91
CA ASP A 347 20.29 22.62 5.68
C ASP A 347 19.21 23.30 4.83
N LEU A 348 18.15 23.74 5.50
CA LEU A 348 16.99 24.30 4.86
C LEU A 348 17.06 25.82 4.92
N ALA A 349 17.50 26.46 3.83
CA ALA A 349 17.20 27.88 3.64
C ALA A 349 15.72 28.00 3.26
N CYS A 350 14.84 28.37 4.21
CA CYS A 350 13.48 28.68 3.81
C CYS A 350 13.50 29.93 2.92
N GLY A 351 12.61 30.00 1.92
CA GLY A 351 12.39 31.24 1.16
C GLY A 351 11.95 32.43 2.02
N CYS A 352 11.65 32.20 3.30
CA CYS A 352 11.33 33.19 4.31
C CYS A 352 12.54 33.83 5.01
N GLY A 353 13.78 33.51 4.59
CA GLY A 353 15.01 34.09 5.14
C GLY A 353 15.45 33.52 6.51
N ARG A 354 14.73 32.54 7.06
CA ARG A 354 15.19 31.75 8.21
C ARG A 354 15.97 30.54 7.73
N GLU A 355 17.24 30.48 8.13
CA GLU A 355 18.01 29.25 8.01
C GLU A 355 17.54 28.25 9.06
N TRP A 356 17.21 27.05 8.59
CA TRP A 356 17.02 25.92 9.48
C TRP A 356 18.30 25.10 9.48
N THR A 357 19.06 25.31 10.55
CA THR A 357 20.20 24.47 10.89
C THR A 357 19.69 23.23 11.58
N TRP A 358 20.16 22.07 11.12
CA TRP A 358 19.91 20.84 11.86
C TRP A 358 20.69 20.88 13.17
N PRO A 359 20.10 20.48 14.31
CA PRO A 359 20.87 20.37 15.54
C PRO A 359 22.04 19.41 15.32
N GLU A 360 23.18 19.72 15.94
CA GLU A 360 24.36 18.87 15.90
C GLU A 360 23.97 17.42 16.23
N PRO A 361 24.53 16.42 15.53
CA PRO A 361 24.20 15.04 15.77
C PRO A 361 24.43 14.75 17.25
N ILE A 362 23.36 14.38 17.94
CA ILE A 362 23.48 14.04 19.35
C ILE A 362 24.31 12.75 19.37
N THR A 363 25.51 12.81 19.96
CA THR A 363 26.40 11.64 20.15
C THR A 363 25.87 10.67 21.19
N ALA A 364 24.59 10.79 21.56
CA ALA A 364 23.92 10.01 22.58
C ALA A 364 24.06 8.51 22.33
N ASP A 365 23.96 7.77 23.43
CA ASP A 365 24.12 6.33 23.48
C ASP A 365 23.28 5.64 22.39
N ARG A 366 24.01 5.06 21.42
CA ARG A 366 23.45 4.36 20.28
C ARG A 366 22.95 2.97 20.66
N GLN A 367 23.00 2.60 21.93
CA GLN A 367 22.45 1.35 22.41
C GLN A 367 20.92 1.36 22.37
N LEU A 368 20.34 0.22 22.00
CA LEU A 368 18.90 0.02 22.04
C LEU A 368 18.43 0.02 23.49
N PRO A 369 17.50 0.91 23.90
CA PRO A 369 17.03 0.94 25.27
C PRO A 369 16.39 -0.37 25.69
N LYS A 370 16.82 -0.88 26.86
CA LYS A 370 16.32 -2.15 27.43
C LYS A 370 14.80 -2.14 27.56
N ARG A 371 14.22 -0.98 27.92
CA ARG A 371 12.77 -0.78 28.04
C ARG A 371 12.04 -1.00 26.72
N LEU A 372 12.44 -0.31 25.64
CA LEU A 372 11.81 -0.48 24.32
C LEU A 372 11.92 -1.93 23.82
N TYR A 373 13.06 -2.57 24.06
CA TYR A 373 13.23 -3.98 23.69
C TYR A 373 12.32 -4.92 24.49
N ALA A 374 12.15 -4.69 25.79
CA ALA A 374 11.23 -5.45 26.63
C ALA A 374 9.77 -5.30 26.16
N GLU A 375 9.33 -4.08 25.85
CA GLU A 375 7.97 -3.83 25.35
C GLU A 375 7.75 -4.48 23.97
N PHE A 376 8.74 -4.41 23.08
CA PHE A 376 8.72 -5.12 21.81
C PHE A 376 8.52 -6.64 22.00
N ARG A 377 9.31 -7.27 22.89
CA ARG A 377 9.18 -8.71 23.18
C ARG A 377 7.81 -9.07 23.73
N LYS A 378 7.26 -8.23 24.61
CA LYS A 378 5.92 -8.40 25.17
C LYS A 378 4.85 -8.39 24.07
N ILE A 379 4.88 -7.42 23.16
CA ILE A 379 3.93 -7.33 22.04
C ILE A 379 4.05 -8.56 21.13
N VAL A 380 5.27 -8.93 20.72
CA VAL A 380 5.51 -10.11 19.88
C VAL A 380 5.02 -11.39 20.57
N GLY A 381 5.25 -11.53 21.87
CA GLY A 381 4.78 -12.66 22.68
C GLY A 381 3.25 -12.76 22.71
N GLN A 382 2.56 -11.63 22.90
CA GLN A 382 1.09 -11.56 22.87
C GLN A 382 0.53 -11.93 21.48
N SER A 383 1.13 -11.43 20.40
CA SER A 383 0.71 -11.77 19.03
C SER A 383 0.83 -13.26 18.72
N ARG A 384 1.84 -13.94 19.25
CA ARG A 384 2.00 -15.40 19.09
C ARG A 384 0.91 -16.18 19.83
N ARG A 385 0.53 -15.74 21.03
CA ARG A 385 -0.54 -16.38 21.82
C ARG A 385 -1.90 -16.28 21.14
N ARG A 386 -2.22 -15.16 20.47
CA ARG A 386 -3.49 -14.98 19.74
C ARG A 386 -3.62 -15.82 18.46
N ARG A 387 -2.53 -16.40 17.96
CA ARG A 387 -2.52 -17.21 16.73
C ARG A 387 -2.55 -18.71 17.00
N LYS A 388 -2.27 -19.12 18.23
CA LYS A 388 -2.51 -20.48 18.72
C LYS A 388 -3.94 -20.53 19.22
#